data_AF-A0A955KXF7-F1
#
_entry.id   AF-A0A955KXF7-F1
#
_cell.length_a   1.000
_cell.length_b   1.000
_cell.length_c   1.000
_cell.angle_alpha   90.00
_cell.angle_beta   90.00
_cell.angle_gamma   90.00
#
_symmetry.space_group_name_H-M   'P 1'
#
loop_
_entity.id
_entity.type
_entity.pdbx_description
1 polymer ?
#
loop_
_entity_poly.entity_id
_entity_poly.type
_entity_poly.pdbx_seq_one_letter_code
_entity_poly.pdbx_strand_id
1 'polypeptide(L)'
;MQFPLIFKPNDEGSSQDLFLIENLADLSTAFKNIADDREFLLEEYISGREFSVGVVLYDGKYIALPPTEIILTKTKLFDYEAKYNVGGCLEVTPAECSPEILRSLQETALKSHHACGASYISRTDMILDDN
;
A
#
# COMPACT_ATOMS: atom_id res chain seq x y z
N MET A 1 -6.18 15.31 13.59
CA MET A 1 -5.74 14.97 12.22
C MET A 1 -5.19 16.22 11.58
N GLN A 2 -3.98 16.14 11.05
CA GLN A 2 -3.38 17.20 10.23
C GLN A 2 -3.39 16.73 8.77
N PHE A 3 -3.50 17.67 7.84
CA PHE A 3 -3.36 17.37 6.43
C PHE A 3 -1.89 17.10 6.07
N PRO A 4 -1.61 16.31 5.02
CA PRO A 4 -2.57 15.67 4.12
C PRO A 4 -3.19 14.37 4.65
N LEU A 5 -4.34 14.00 4.08
CA LEU A 5 -5.09 12.78 4.42
C LEU A 5 -5.37 11.95 3.17
N ILE A 6 -5.55 10.64 3.35
CA ILE A 6 -6.05 9.74 2.32
C ILE A 6 -7.52 9.47 2.57
N PHE A 7 -8.36 9.75 1.57
CA PHE A 7 -9.77 9.40 1.58
C PHE A 7 -10.01 8.27 0.58
N LYS A 8 -10.53 7.13 1.06
CA LYS A 8 -10.67 5.89 0.26
C LYS A 8 -11.87 5.05 0.71
N PRO A 9 -12.44 4.20 -0.16
CA PRO A 9 -13.45 3.23 0.26
C PRO A 9 -12.91 2.24 1.30
N ASN A 10 -13.76 1.77 2.19
CA ASN A 10 -13.40 0.82 3.25
C ASN A 10 -13.07 -0.59 2.70
N ASP A 11 -13.75 -1.02 1.63
CA ASP A 11 -13.67 -2.40 1.12
C ASP A 11 -13.51 -2.44 -0.42
N GLU A 12 -12.56 -1.67 -0.95
CA GLU A 12 -12.29 -1.64 -2.40
C GLU A 12 -10.82 -1.91 -2.73
N GLY A 13 -10.60 -2.65 -3.82
CA GLY A 13 -9.28 -2.91 -4.38
C GLY A 13 -8.88 -1.89 -5.45
N SER A 14 -7.64 -2.01 -5.97
CA SER A 14 -7.21 -1.31 -7.20
C SER A 14 -7.15 0.22 -7.17
N SER A 15 -7.19 0.84 -5.98
CA SER A 15 -7.09 2.30 -5.79
C SER A 15 -8.20 3.10 -6.49
N GLN A 16 -9.36 2.50 -6.70
CA GLN A 16 -10.53 3.23 -7.19
C GLN A 16 -11.04 4.18 -6.08
N ASP A 17 -11.37 5.42 -6.46
CA ASP A 17 -11.83 6.47 -5.54
C ASP A 17 -10.87 6.75 -4.37
N LEU A 18 -9.56 6.66 -4.66
CA LEU A 18 -8.48 7.05 -3.78
C LEU A 18 -8.15 8.54 -3.98
N PHE A 19 -8.33 9.36 -2.95
CA PHE A 19 -8.08 10.80 -3.03
C PHE A 19 -7.03 11.24 -2.00
N LEU A 20 -6.05 12.03 -2.46
CA LEU A 20 -5.19 12.83 -1.58
C LEU A 20 -5.92 14.12 -1.21
N ILE A 21 -6.15 14.33 0.08
CA ILE A 21 -6.85 15.48 0.63
C ILE A 21 -5.82 16.38 1.30
N GLU A 22 -5.48 17.51 0.68
CA GLU A 22 -4.53 18.48 1.23
C GLU A 22 -5.24 19.54 2.09
N ASN A 23 -6.57 19.68 1.93
CA ASN A 23 -7.40 20.60 2.71
C ASN A 23 -8.89 20.19 2.74
N LEU A 24 -9.72 20.90 3.52
CA LEU A 24 -11.17 20.61 3.64
C LEU A 24 -11.98 20.79 2.34
N ALA A 25 -11.53 21.66 1.43
CA ALA A 25 -12.21 21.85 0.16
C ALA A 25 -12.01 20.65 -0.78
N ASP A 26 -10.85 20.01 -0.73
CA ASP A 26 -10.57 18.77 -1.46
C ASP A 26 -11.51 17.66 -1.00
N LEU A 27 -11.70 17.52 0.32
CA LEU A 27 -12.61 16.52 0.90
C LEU A 27 -14.05 16.75 0.41
N SER A 28 -14.51 17.99 0.43
CA SER A 28 -15.84 18.36 -0.07
C SER A 28 -16.01 18.08 -1.56
N THR A 29 -14.92 18.15 -2.34
CA THR A 29 -14.92 17.84 -3.77
C THR A 29 -14.95 16.33 -3.99
N ALA A 30 -14.16 15.56 -3.24
CA ALA A 30 -14.14 14.10 -3.30
C ALA A 30 -15.52 13.51 -2.99
N PHE A 31 -16.20 13.99 -1.93
CA PHE A 31 -17.56 13.56 -1.59
C PHE A 31 -18.59 13.76 -2.71
N LYS A 32 -18.45 14.80 -3.54
CA LYS A 32 -19.36 15.04 -4.67
C LYS A 32 -19.12 14.10 -5.84
N ASN A 33 -17.93 13.55 -5.95
CA ASN A 33 -17.54 12.64 -7.04
C ASN A 33 -17.87 11.19 -6.72
N ILE A 34 -18.19 10.87 -5.47
CA ILE A 34 -18.65 9.54 -5.05
C ILE A 34 -20.08 9.35 -5.55
N ALA A 35 -20.30 8.32 -6.37
CA ALA A 35 -21.59 8.02 -6.98
C ALA A 35 -22.39 6.95 -6.22
N ASP A 36 -21.82 6.32 -5.20
CA ASP A 36 -22.40 5.20 -4.46
C ASP A 36 -22.38 5.39 -2.94
N ASP A 37 -23.26 4.66 -2.25
CA ASP A 37 -23.41 4.69 -0.78
C ASP A 37 -22.42 3.76 -0.06
N ARG A 38 -21.16 3.69 -0.53
CA ARG A 38 -20.12 2.91 0.15
C ARG A 38 -19.65 3.58 1.44
N GLU A 39 -19.11 2.80 2.35
CA GLU A 39 -18.40 3.33 3.51
C GLU A 39 -16.99 3.77 3.12
N PHE A 40 -16.56 4.93 3.62
CA PHE A 40 -15.24 5.49 3.35
C PHE A 40 -14.44 5.68 4.63
N LEU A 41 -13.12 5.55 4.49
CA LEU A 41 -12.14 5.80 5.52
C LEU A 41 -11.38 7.10 5.21
N LEU A 42 -11.02 7.80 6.28
CA LEU A 42 -10.13 8.94 6.23
C LEU A 42 -8.90 8.64 7.07
N GLU A 43 -7.77 8.45 6.41
CA GLU A 43 -6.50 8.02 7.00
C GLU A 43 -5.47 9.13 6.95
N GLU A 44 -4.49 9.09 7.85
CA GLU A 44 -3.30 9.91 7.74
C GLU A 44 -2.51 9.52 6.50
N TYR A 45 -2.01 10.50 5.75
CA TYR A 45 -1.08 10.25 4.67
C TYR A 45 0.30 9.94 5.25
N ILE A 46 0.80 8.73 4.99
CA ILE A 46 2.16 8.32 5.35
C ILE A 46 3.05 8.52 4.13
N SER A 47 4.01 9.44 4.22
CA SER A 47 5.05 9.60 3.21
C SER A 47 6.16 8.60 3.43
N GLY A 48 6.65 8.00 2.34
CA GLY A 48 7.81 7.14 2.41
C GLY A 48 7.92 6.18 1.24
N ARG A 49 8.72 5.13 1.43
CA ARG A 49 8.96 4.11 0.40
C ARG A 49 7.92 2.99 0.52
N GLU A 50 7.34 2.59 -0.60
CA GLU A 50 6.35 1.51 -0.65
C GLU A 50 6.99 0.15 -0.97
N PHE A 51 6.57 -0.88 -0.24
CA PHE A 51 7.07 -2.24 -0.41
C PHE A 51 5.93 -3.26 -0.42
N SER A 52 6.10 -4.31 -1.22
CA SER A 52 5.28 -5.51 -1.16
C SER A 52 6.12 -6.72 -0.77
N VAL A 53 5.60 -7.54 0.13
CA VAL A 53 6.22 -8.83 0.51
C VAL A 53 5.18 -9.93 0.42
N GLY A 54 5.47 -10.93 -0.41
CA GLY A 54 4.69 -12.16 -0.48
C GLY A 54 5.06 -13.13 0.64
N VAL A 55 4.07 -13.76 1.26
CA VAL A 55 4.25 -14.92 2.15
C VAL A 55 3.58 -16.12 1.50
N VAL A 56 4.29 -17.25 1.43
CA VAL A 56 3.79 -18.50 0.84
C VAL A 56 3.99 -19.68 1.78
N LEU A 57 3.02 -20.61 1.80
CA LEU A 57 3.17 -21.91 2.42
C LEU A 57 3.96 -22.84 1.49
N TYR A 58 5.16 -23.21 1.88
CA TYR A 58 6.02 -24.14 1.15
C TYR A 58 6.58 -25.18 2.10
N ASP A 59 6.40 -26.46 1.77
CA ASP A 59 6.86 -27.60 2.58
C ASP A 59 6.43 -27.50 4.06
N GLY A 60 5.16 -27.14 4.28
CA GLY A 60 4.57 -27.01 5.62
C GLY A 60 5.06 -25.80 6.43
N LYS A 61 5.81 -24.87 5.82
CA LYS A 61 6.32 -23.66 6.47
C LYS A 61 5.93 -22.40 5.71
N TYR A 62 5.61 -21.35 6.45
CA TYR A 62 5.41 -20.03 5.87
C TYR A 62 6.76 -19.37 5.60
N ILE A 63 6.97 -18.92 4.37
CA ILE A 63 8.19 -18.27 3.92
C ILE A 63 7.83 -16.89 3.38
N ALA A 64 8.46 -15.84 3.92
CA ALA A 64 8.43 -14.52 3.32
C ALA A 64 9.43 -14.46 2.15
N LEU A 65 8.94 -14.06 0.98
CA LEU A 65 9.74 -13.86 -0.22
C LEU A 65 10.59 -12.58 -0.10
N PRO A 66 11.59 -12.38 -0.98
CA PRO A 66 12.33 -11.12 -1.03
C PRO A 66 11.36 -9.93 -1.23
N PRO A 67 11.51 -8.83 -0.47
CA PRO A 67 10.70 -7.64 -0.66
C PRO A 67 10.86 -7.04 -2.05
N THR A 68 9.77 -6.54 -2.61
CA THR A 68 9.72 -5.72 -3.82
C THR A 68 9.47 -4.28 -3.41
N GLU A 69 10.28 -3.34 -3.91
CA GLU A 69 10.00 -1.90 -3.76
C GLU A 69 9.19 -1.41 -4.95
N ILE A 70 8.14 -0.62 -4.68
CA ILE A 70 7.32 0.06 -5.68
C ILE A 70 7.77 1.52 -5.73
N ILE A 71 8.41 1.90 -6.83
CA ILE A 71 8.92 3.25 -7.06
C ILE A 71 7.99 3.96 -8.05
N LEU A 72 7.21 4.92 -7.56
CA LEU A 72 6.33 5.74 -8.40
C LEU A 72 7.15 6.68 -9.29
N THR A 73 6.82 6.73 -10.58
CA THR A 73 7.58 7.52 -11.56
C THR A 73 6.82 8.75 -12.07
N LYS A 74 5.50 8.80 -11.87
CA LYS A 74 4.61 9.82 -12.46
C LYS A 74 3.65 10.47 -11.47
N THR A 75 3.19 9.72 -10.47
CA THR A 75 2.16 10.14 -9.52
C THR A 75 2.71 10.18 -8.09
N LYS A 76 2.01 10.88 -7.20
CA LYS A 76 2.33 10.90 -5.76
C LYS A 76 1.75 9.70 -5.00
N LEU A 77 0.74 9.04 -5.58
CA LEU A 77 0.05 7.89 -5.00
C LEU A 77 0.21 6.69 -5.90
N PHE A 78 0.26 5.49 -5.33
CA PHE A 78 0.09 4.24 -6.07
C PHE A 78 -1.38 4.02 -6.45
N ASP A 79 -1.89 4.95 -7.26
CA ASP A 79 -3.24 4.97 -7.78
C ASP A 79 -3.39 4.04 -9.00
N TYR A 80 -4.59 4.02 -9.57
CA TYR A 80 -4.88 3.22 -10.76
C TYR A 80 -3.96 3.58 -11.94
N GLU A 81 -3.61 4.87 -12.09
CA GLU A 81 -2.74 5.33 -13.16
C GLU A 81 -1.33 4.75 -13.00
N ALA A 82 -0.78 4.81 -11.78
CA ALA A 82 0.52 4.24 -11.46
C ALA A 82 0.60 2.73 -11.73
N LYS A 83 -0.50 2.01 -11.48
CA LYS A 83 -0.60 0.54 -11.61
C LYS A 83 -0.70 0.06 -13.05
N TYR A 84 -1.46 0.76 -13.90
CA TYR A 84 -1.87 0.23 -15.20
C TYR A 84 -1.30 0.99 -16.39
N ASN A 85 -0.76 2.20 -16.21
CA ASN A 85 -0.06 2.88 -17.30
C ASN A 85 1.39 2.38 -17.42
N VAL A 86 1.80 2.16 -18.67
CA VAL A 86 3.19 1.78 -18.97
C VAL A 86 4.15 2.81 -18.40
N GLY A 87 5.03 2.34 -17.52
CA GLY A 87 6.00 3.16 -16.81
C GLY A 87 5.39 4.10 -15.77
N GLY A 88 4.25 3.75 -15.15
CA GLY A 88 3.67 4.46 -14.00
C GLY A 88 4.36 4.15 -12.66
N CYS A 89 5.00 2.99 -12.56
CA CYS A 89 5.90 2.62 -11.48
C CYS A 89 7.05 1.72 -11.99
N LEU A 90 8.11 1.62 -11.20
CA LEU A 90 9.17 0.63 -11.31
C LEU A 90 9.09 -0.30 -10.11
N GLU A 91 9.14 -1.60 -10.36
CA GLU A 91 9.19 -2.62 -9.31
C GLU A 91 10.61 -3.20 -9.23
N VAL A 92 11.26 -3.08 -8.07
CA VAL A 92 12.64 -3.55 -7.85
C VAL A 92 12.63 -4.71 -6.87
N THR A 93 13.09 -5.89 -7.32
CA THR A 93 13.16 -7.11 -6.50
C THR A 93 14.51 -7.82 -6.65
N PRO A 94 15.23 -8.12 -5.55
CA PRO A 94 14.96 -7.65 -4.18
C PRO A 94 15.07 -6.12 -4.08
N ALA A 95 14.31 -5.52 -3.18
CA ALA A 95 14.37 -4.09 -2.88
C ALA A 95 15.78 -3.65 -2.48
N GLU A 96 16.16 -2.43 -2.85
CA GLU A 96 17.47 -1.85 -2.52
C GLU A 96 17.44 -1.19 -1.14
N CYS A 97 17.59 -2.01 -0.10
CA CYS A 97 17.58 -1.58 1.30
C CYS A 97 18.72 -2.24 2.09
N SER A 98 18.95 -1.76 3.32
CA SER A 98 19.87 -2.43 4.23
C SER A 98 19.35 -3.83 4.62
N PRO A 99 20.22 -4.78 4.99
CA PRO A 99 19.80 -6.11 5.43
C PRO A 99 18.82 -6.10 6.61
N GLU A 100 18.94 -5.09 7.48
CA GLU A 100 18.05 -4.89 8.64
C GLU A 100 16.63 -4.53 8.20
N ILE A 101 16.49 -3.60 7.23
CA ILE A 101 15.19 -3.20 6.70
C ILE A 101 14.54 -4.38 5.96
N LEU A 102 15.30 -5.08 5.11
CA LEU A 102 14.77 -6.25 4.39
C LEU A 102 14.24 -7.32 5.34
N ARG A 103 14.98 -7.60 6.42
CA ARG A 103 14.53 -8.54 7.47
C ARG A 103 13.27 -8.04 8.16
N SER A 104 13.22 -6.76 8.54
CA SER A 104 12.05 -6.16 9.19
C SER A 104 10.79 -6.26 8.34
N LEU A 105 10.88 -5.99 7.04
CA LEU A 105 9.77 -6.14 6.09
C LEU A 105 9.28 -7.59 6.01
N GLN A 106 10.20 -8.56 5.93
CA GLN A 106 9.84 -9.98 5.87
C GLN A 106 9.20 -10.48 7.17
N GLU A 107 9.75 -10.10 8.33
CA GLU A 107 9.17 -10.44 9.64
C GLU A 107 7.79 -9.81 9.82
N THR A 108 7.61 -8.57 9.38
CA THR A 108 6.31 -7.87 9.44
C THR A 108 5.29 -8.57 8.55
N ALA A 109 5.66 -8.95 7.33
CA ALA A 109 4.77 -9.69 6.44
C ALA A 109 4.33 -11.05 7.01
N LEU A 110 5.22 -11.78 7.67
CA LEU A 110 4.88 -13.02 8.38
C LEU A 110 3.90 -12.77 9.53
N LYS A 111 4.16 -11.74 10.35
CA LYS A 111 3.25 -11.35 11.44
C LYS A 111 1.87 -10.98 10.91
N SER A 112 1.80 -10.19 9.84
CA SER A 112 0.54 -9.80 9.19
C SER A 112 -0.20 -11.00 8.61
N HIS A 113 0.49 -11.92 7.94
CA HIS A 113 -0.10 -13.17 7.43
C HIS A 113 -0.81 -13.95 8.55
N HIS A 114 -0.14 -14.12 9.69
CA HIS A 114 -0.71 -14.80 10.84
C HIS A 114 -1.84 -14.02 11.51
N ALA A 115 -1.69 -12.71 11.70
CA ALA A 115 -2.69 -11.86 12.35
C ALA A 115 -4.01 -11.82 11.56
N CYS A 116 -3.94 -11.83 10.23
CA CYS A 116 -5.11 -11.86 9.36
C CYS A 116 -5.70 -13.27 9.16
N GLY A 117 -5.08 -14.32 9.72
CA GLY A 117 -5.53 -15.70 9.53
C GLY A 117 -5.38 -16.24 8.11
N ALA A 118 -4.46 -15.69 7.32
CA ALA A 118 -4.20 -16.16 5.96
C ALA A 118 -3.66 -17.61 5.96
N SER A 119 -3.98 -18.39 4.92
CA SER A 119 -3.72 -19.84 4.91
C SER A 119 -2.62 -20.31 3.95
N TYR A 120 -2.57 -19.80 2.72
CA TYR A 120 -1.68 -20.30 1.67
C TYR A 120 -0.71 -19.26 1.14
N ILE A 121 -1.26 -18.13 0.70
CA ILE A 121 -0.50 -17.01 0.15
C ILE A 121 -1.11 -15.71 0.65
N SER A 122 -0.27 -14.74 0.96
CA SER A 122 -0.68 -13.35 1.13
C SER A 122 0.37 -12.42 0.52
N ARG A 123 -0.05 -11.20 0.21
CA ARG A 123 0.84 -10.07 -0.06
C ARG A 123 0.59 -9.02 1.01
N THR A 124 1.64 -8.58 1.67
CA THR A 124 1.57 -7.46 2.61
C THR A 124 2.19 -6.25 1.93
N ASP A 125 1.39 -5.19 1.76
CA ASP A 125 1.86 -3.91 1.26
C ASP A 125 2.16 -3.01 2.48
N MET A 126 3.31 -2.35 2.46
CA MET A 126 3.86 -1.60 3.59
C MET A 126 4.46 -0.28 3.11
N ILE A 127 4.36 0.74 3.96
CA ILE A 127 5.05 2.01 3.78
C ILE A 127 6.14 2.10 4.85
N LEU A 128 7.39 2.25 4.43
CA LEU A 128 8.46 2.66 5.32
C LEU A 128 8.40 4.18 5.43
N ASP A 129 7.85 4.67 6.54
CA ASP A 129 7.75 6.09 6.86
C ASP A 129 9.13 6.77 6.82
N ASP A 130 9.16 8.03 6.37
CA ASP A 130 10.36 8.87 6.33
C ASP A 130 10.82 9.33 7.73
N ASN A 131 9.99 9.17 8.76
CA ASN A 131 10.23 9.60 10.14
C ASN A 131 11.01 8.61 11.03
#